data_AF-A0A399IIS2-F1
#
_entry.id   AF-A0A399IIS2-F1
#
_cell.length_a   1.000
_cell.length_b   1.000
_cell.length_c   1.000
_cell.angle_alpha   90.00
_cell.angle_beta   90.00
_cell.angle_gamma   90.00
#
_symmetry.space_group_name_H-M   'P 1'
#
loop_
_entity.id
_entity.type
_entity.pdbx_description
1 polymer ?
#
loop_
_entity_poly.entity_id
_entity_poly.type
_entity_poly.pdbx_seq_one_letter_code
_entity_poly.pdbx_strand_id
1 'polypeptide(L)'
;MSFLAISFTNKGKSLQAKALTGVQLKFTRIAVGDGSLSNGQDTSNLASLIHEVKSIPITTLKTMTGGKATVGGILSNKDITTGFYFREIGLFALDPDQGEILYSYGNAGALAEYIPPLGGAEIVTKKINLNTIVGNASNVTAAIDQTIVYASPEDVASALSQANLYTDSKVNSKSASDMKITSIAATNILSYTPAQQGNFKIDVYLRVLAAANIIVSVNYTDSTGVQTKIMLSERNGLYFPCSSGIQSYAIGVYYLKSLLINAVKNTPITISITSNVANQVYASALIMGV
;
A
#
# COMPACT_ATOMS: atom_id res chain seq x y z
N MET A 1 20.12 -8.42 -12.01
CA MET A 1 21.22 -9.14 -11.33
C MET A 1 20.65 -9.92 -10.14
N SER A 2 21.08 -11.16 -9.92
CA SER A 2 20.64 -11.99 -8.79
C SER A 2 21.89 -12.45 -8.02
N PHE A 3 21.89 -12.28 -6.70
CA PHE A 3 22.92 -12.85 -5.83
C PHE A 3 22.47 -14.25 -5.41
N LEU A 4 23.32 -15.25 -5.63
CA LEU A 4 22.96 -16.67 -5.44
C LEU A 4 22.61 -17.01 -3.98
N ALA A 5 23.19 -16.28 -3.01
CA ALA A 5 22.74 -16.18 -1.62
C ALA A 5 23.53 -15.05 -0.94
N ILE A 6 22.88 -14.31 -0.04
CA ILE A 6 23.59 -13.43 0.91
C ILE A 6 23.62 -14.19 2.24
N SER A 7 24.83 -14.53 2.69
CA SER A 7 25.06 -15.40 3.85
C SER A 7 25.77 -14.63 4.96
N PHE A 8 25.53 -15.03 6.20
CA PHE A 8 26.25 -14.47 7.34
C PHE A 8 27.73 -14.84 7.32
N THR A 9 28.56 -13.88 7.73
CA THR A 9 29.90 -14.18 8.21
C THR A 9 29.83 -14.72 9.64
N ASN A 10 30.92 -15.32 10.13
CA ASN A 10 31.02 -15.79 11.51
C ASN A 10 30.94 -14.61 12.50
N LYS A 11 31.52 -13.45 12.15
CA LYS A 11 31.35 -12.22 12.91
C LYS A 11 29.89 -11.74 12.91
N GLY A 12 29.20 -11.83 11.78
CA GLY A 12 27.77 -11.50 11.67
C GLY A 12 26.89 -12.39 12.54
N LYS A 13 27.15 -13.71 12.56
CA LYS A 13 26.47 -14.65 13.48
C LYS A 13 26.72 -14.29 14.94
N SER A 14 27.95 -13.96 15.31
CA SER A 14 28.28 -13.54 16.68
C SER A 14 27.56 -12.25 17.08
N LEU A 15 27.55 -11.23 16.21
CA LEU A 15 26.80 -9.99 16.46
C LEU A 15 25.30 -10.25 16.56
N GLN A 16 24.77 -11.14 15.71
CA GLN A 16 23.37 -11.55 15.77
C GLN A 16 23.02 -12.21 17.11
N ALA A 17 23.89 -13.06 17.66
CA ALA A 17 23.69 -13.67 18.97
C ALA A 17 23.64 -12.61 20.09
N LYS A 18 24.52 -11.61 20.04
CA LYS A 18 24.48 -10.45 20.97
C LYS A 18 23.20 -9.64 20.81
N ALA A 19 22.73 -9.46 19.58
CA ALA A 19 21.49 -8.72 19.32
C ALA A 19 20.26 -9.39 19.94
N LEU A 20 20.25 -10.73 20.01
CA LEU A 20 19.19 -11.49 20.70
C LEU A 20 19.20 -11.28 22.22
N THR A 21 20.33 -10.90 22.82
CA THR A 21 20.42 -10.58 24.26
C THR A 21 20.17 -9.10 24.56
N GLY A 22 19.70 -8.32 23.58
CA GLY A 22 19.30 -6.92 23.74
C GLY A 22 20.32 -5.89 23.25
N VAL A 23 21.47 -6.31 22.71
CA VAL A 23 22.41 -5.38 22.07
C VAL A 23 21.78 -4.80 20.80
N GLN A 24 21.93 -3.49 20.57
CA GLN A 24 21.42 -2.87 19.36
C GLN A 24 22.17 -3.39 18.13
N LEU A 25 21.42 -3.89 17.14
CA LEU A 25 21.97 -4.23 15.84
C LEU A 25 21.97 -2.97 14.96
N LYS A 26 23.14 -2.38 14.75
CA LYS A 26 23.29 -1.14 13.96
C LYS A 26 24.03 -1.41 12.65
N PHE A 27 23.32 -1.34 11.54
CA PHE A 27 23.93 -1.36 10.21
C PHE A 27 24.57 -0.01 9.88
N THR A 28 25.75 -0.04 9.28
CA THR A 28 26.55 1.16 9.03
C THR A 28 26.57 1.55 7.56
N ARG A 29 26.85 0.59 6.67
CA ARG A 29 26.95 0.80 5.22
C ARG A 29 26.74 -0.48 4.44
N ILE A 30 26.46 -0.32 3.16
CA ILE A 30 26.54 -1.38 2.16
C ILE A 30 27.85 -1.18 1.40
N ALA A 31 28.53 -2.24 1.01
CA ALA A 31 29.71 -2.14 0.14
C ALA A 31 29.55 -3.02 -1.09
N VAL A 32 30.09 -2.58 -2.21
CA VAL A 32 30.09 -3.32 -3.48
C VAL A 32 31.50 -3.40 -4.06
N GLY A 33 31.78 -4.48 -4.76
CA GLY A 33 33.10 -4.76 -5.31
C GLY A 33 33.09 -5.69 -6.51
N ASP A 34 34.27 -5.93 -7.07
CA ASP A 34 34.53 -6.87 -8.16
C ASP A 34 35.36 -8.09 -7.73
N GLY A 35 35.49 -8.30 -6.41
CA GLY A 35 36.13 -9.48 -5.84
C GLY A 35 35.53 -10.79 -6.33
N SER A 36 36.40 -11.75 -6.64
CA SER A 36 36.04 -13.10 -7.07
C SER A 36 36.42 -14.12 -6.01
N LEU A 37 35.53 -15.07 -5.75
CA LEU A 37 35.79 -16.17 -4.82
C LEU A 37 36.81 -17.13 -5.43
N SER A 38 37.83 -17.47 -4.66
CA SER A 38 38.73 -18.58 -5.00
C SER A 38 38.02 -19.92 -4.78
N ASN A 39 38.46 -20.97 -5.48
CA ASN A 39 37.77 -22.26 -5.45
C ASN A 39 37.76 -22.84 -4.03
N GLY A 40 36.58 -23.13 -3.49
CA GLY A 40 36.41 -23.61 -2.11
C GLY A 40 36.55 -22.55 -1.01
N GLN A 41 36.59 -21.25 -1.35
CA GLN A 41 36.68 -20.19 -0.35
C GLN A 41 35.41 -20.10 0.50
N ASP A 42 35.57 -20.29 1.81
CA ASP A 42 34.47 -20.13 2.75
C ASP A 42 34.20 -18.65 3.05
N THR A 43 33.12 -18.15 2.47
CA THR A 43 32.63 -16.78 2.69
C THR A 43 32.31 -16.46 4.15
N SER A 44 32.08 -17.47 5.00
CA SER A 44 31.76 -17.26 6.41
C SER A 44 32.93 -16.65 7.19
N ASN A 45 34.17 -16.85 6.75
CA ASN A 45 35.37 -16.34 7.42
C ASN A 45 35.78 -14.94 6.96
N LEU A 46 35.06 -14.34 6.01
CA LEU A 46 35.37 -13.01 5.51
C LEU A 46 35.13 -11.94 6.59
N ALA A 47 36.11 -11.07 6.78
CA ALA A 47 36.01 -9.88 7.63
C ALA A 47 35.73 -8.60 6.83
N SER A 48 35.98 -8.63 5.52
CA SER A 48 35.78 -7.55 4.55
C SER A 48 35.41 -8.15 3.19
N LEU A 49 35.02 -7.31 2.23
CA LEU A 49 34.97 -7.69 0.81
C LEU A 49 36.38 -8.13 0.35
N ILE A 50 36.42 -8.95 -0.70
CA ILE A 50 37.68 -9.39 -1.31
C ILE A 50 38.37 -8.22 -2.00
N HIS A 51 37.60 -7.39 -2.71
CA HIS A 51 38.03 -6.13 -3.29
C HIS A 51 36.86 -5.13 -3.35
N GLU A 52 36.75 -4.30 -2.31
CA GLU A 52 35.75 -3.23 -2.27
C GLU A 52 36.08 -2.14 -3.30
N VAL A 53 35.10 -1.81 -4.14
CA VAL A 53 35.19 -0.72 -5.12
C VAL A 53 34.43 0.52 -4.64
N LYS A 54 33.27 0.34 -4.00
CA LYS A 54 32.45 1.47 -3.53
C LYS A 54 31.68 1.14 -2.26
N SER A 55 31.75 2.06 -1.31
CA SER A 55 30.84 2.14 -0.16
C SER A 55 29.56 2.90 -0.52
N ILE A 56 28.43 2.38 -0.06
CA ILE A 56 27.09 2.88 -0.33
C ILE A 56 26.41 3.19 1.00
N PRO A 57 25.98 4.45 1.22
CA PRO A 57 25.22 4.81 2.41
C PRO A 57 23.88 4.08 2.42
N ILE A 58 23.40 3.72 3.61
CA ILE A 58 22.09 3.11 3.76
C ILE A 58 21.04 4.22 3.63
N THR A 59 20.08 4.03 2.73
CA THR A 59 18.95 4.97 2.52
C THR A 59 17.63 4.35 2.97
N THR A 60 17.59 3.04 3.22
CA THR A 60 16.36 2.34 3.59
C THR A 60 16.66 1.24 4.60
N LEU A 61 15.88 1.18 5.67
CA LEU A 61 15.82 0.05 6.59
C LEU A 61 14.36 -0.28 6.84
N LYS A 62 13.94 -1.50 6.49
CA LYS A 62 12.58 -2.00 6.72
C LYS A 62 12.65 -3.35 7.40
N THR A 63 12.16 -3.44 8.63
CA THR A 63 11.97 -4.73 9.29
C THR A 63 10.79 -5.48 8.66
N MET A 64 10.94 -6.78 8.52
CA MET A 64 9.98 -7.69 7.90
C MET A 64 9.59 -8.78 8.90
N THR A 65 8.46 -9.43 8.65
CA THR A 65 8.04 -10.61 9.42
C THR A 65 9.05 -11.75 9.28
N GLY A 66 9.09 -12.63 10.28
CA GLY A 66 10.00 -13.78 10.29
C GLY A 66 11.46 -13.42 10.59
N GLY A 67 11.69 -12.32 11.30
CA GLY A 67 13.03 -11.91 11.75
C GLY A 67 13.97 -11.53 10.61
N LYS A 68 13.45 -10.86 9.59
CA LYS A 68 14.21 -10.38 8.43
C LYS A 68 14.18 -8.84 8.38
N ALA A 69 15.17 -8.25 7.74
CA ALA A 69 15.18 -6.84 7.42
C ALA A 69 15.66 -6.62 5.99
N THR A 70 15.04 -5.68 5.29
CA THR A 70 15.54 -5.14 4.03
C THR A 70 16.38 -3.90 4.35
N VAL A 71 17.65 -3.94 3.97
CA VAL A 71 18.57 -2.80 4.03
C VAL A 71 18.87 -2.35 2.62
N GLY A 72 18.60 -1.09 2.30
CA GLY A 72 18.70 -0.56 0.95
C GLY A 72 19.61 0.65 0.84
N GLY A 73 20.16 0.84 -0.35
CA GLY A 73 21.03 1.95 -0.72
C GLY A 73 21.00 2.20 -2.24
N ILE A 74 21.66 3.26 -2.70
CA ILE A 74 21.71 3.64 -4.11
C ILE A 74 23.14 3.51 -4.63
N LEU A 75 23.35 2.64 -5.61
CA LEU A 75 24.59 2.59 -6.39
C LEU A 75 24.47 3.55 -7.57
N SER A 76 25.36 4.54 -7.64
CA SER A 76 25.49 5.43 -8.78
C SER A 76 26.91 5.39 -9.33
N ASN A 77 27.03 5.46 -10.67
CA ASN A 77 28.32 5.57 -11.34
C ASN A 77 28.91 6.98 -11.37
N LYS A 78 28.26 7.96 -10.73
CA LYS A 78 28.74 9.36 -10.69
C LYS A 78 30.18 9.52 -10.19
N ASP A 79 30.62 8.66 -9.28
CA ASP A 79 31.97 8.73 -8.70
C ASP A 79 32.85 7.54 -9.10
N ILE A 80 32.47 6.79 -10.15
CA ILE A 80 33.24 5.65 -10.65
C ILE A 80 34.16 6.12 -11.78
N THR A 81 35.48 6.06 -11.58
CA THR A 81 36.46 6.44 -12.60
C THR A 81 36.84 5.27 -13.52
N THR A 82 36.83 4.06 -12.99
CA THR A 82 37.12 2.81 -13.73
C THR A 82 35.94 1.88 -13.55
N GLY A 83 35.31 1.47 -14.67
CA GLY A 83 34.18 0.56 -14.60
C GLY A 83 34.60 -0.80 -14.05
N PHE A 84 33.68 -1.45 -13.34
CA PHE A 84 33.95 -2.70 -12.64
C PHE A 84 32.79 -3.69 -12.82
N TYR A 85 33.08 -4.97 -12.70
CA TYR A 85 32.02 -5.98 -12.64
C TYR A 85 31.52 -6.06 -11.20
N PHE A 86 30.28 -5.64 -10.95
CA PHE A 86 29.65 -5.78 -9.66
C PHE A 86 29.48 -7.28 -9.33
N ARG A 87 30.44 -7.84 -8.60
CA ARG A 87 30.54 -9.27 -8.28
C ARG A 87 30.22 -9.55 -6.83
N GLU A 88 30.59 -8.67 -5.91
CA GLU A 88 30.39 -8.90 -4.49
C GLU A 88 29.64 -7.74 -3.83
N ILE A 89 28.86 -8.09 -2.81
CA ILE A 89 28.14 -7.16 -1.97
C ILE A 89 28.31 -7.57 -0.50
N GLY A 90 28.50 -6.57 0.37
CA GLY A 90 28.55 -6.77 1.81
C GLY A 90 27.65 -5.80 2.54
N LEU A 91 27.07 -6.27 3.64
CA LEU A 91 26.40 -5.43 4.63
C LEU A 91 27.30 -5.32 5.86
N PHE A 92 27.60 -4.10 6.29
CA PHE A 92 28.42 -3.84 7.46
C PHE A 92 27.56 -3.42 8.65
N ALA A 93 28.01 -3.79 9.85
CA ALA A 93 27.37 -3.47 11.10
C ALA A 93 28.39 -3.14 12.19
N LEU A 94 27.97 -2.39 13.19
CA LEU A 94 28.80 -2.07 14.35
C LEU A 94 28.64 -3.16 15.42
N ASP A 95 29.73 -3.86 15.73
CA ASP A 95 29.85 -4.72 16.91
C ASP A 95 30.44 -3.90 18.08
N PRO A 96 29.84 -3.98 19.29
CA PRO A 96 30.29 -3.20 20.43
C PRO A 96 31.72 -3.51 20.88
N ASP A 97 32.22 -4.72 20.59
CA ASP A 97 33.53 -5.19 21.02
C ASP A 97 34.58 -5.12 19.89
N GLN A 98 34.15 -5.25 18.63
CA GLN A 98 35.05 -5.33 17.47
C GLN A 98 35.01 -4.12 16.54
N GLY A 99 34.12 -3.16 16.77
CA GLY A 99 33.91 -2.05 15.84
C GLY A 99 33.15 -2.50 14.59
N GLU A 100 33.40 -1.87 13.44
CA GLU A 100 32.69 -2.21 12.20
C GLU A 100 33.12 -3.59 11.67
N ILE A 101 32.14 -4.45 11.41
CA ILE A 101 32.34 -5.81 10.91
C ILE A 101 31.52 -6.06 9.64
N LEU A 102 32.01 -6.95 8.77
CA LEU A 102 31.19 -7.50 7.70
C LEU A 102 30.15 -8.46 8.30
N TYR A 103 28.88 -8.09 8.23
CA TYR A 103 27.77 -8.85 8.82
C TYR A 103 27.28 -9.95 7.88
N SER A 104 27.08 -9.62 6.61
CA SER A 104 26.68 -10.58 5.59
C SER A 104 27.34 -10.28 4.26
N TYR A 105 27.59 -11.32 3.48
CA TYR A 105 28.31 -11.27 2.21
C TYR A 105 27.56 -12.05 1.14
N GLY A 106 27.56 -11.52 -0.08
CA GLY A 106 27.04 -12.20 -1.26
C GLY A 106 27.96 -12.01 -2.45
N ASN A 107 28.06 -13.03 -3.31
CA ASN A 107 28.80 -12.95 -4.56
C ASN A 107 27.92 -13.45 -5.72
N ALA A 108 27.94 -12.74 -6.85
CA ALA A 108 27.16 -13.05 -8.04
C ALA A 108 27.91 -13.92 -9.05
N GLY A 109 29.21 -14.17 -8.85
CA GLY A 109 30.03 -15.02 -9.71
C GLY A 109 29.96 -14.60 -11.18
N ALA A 110 29.55 -15.53 -12.04
CA ALA A 110 29.40 -15.30 -13.49
C ALA A 110 28.20 -14.41 -13.86
N LEU A 111 27.27 -14.16 -12.94
CA LEU A 111 26.08 -13.31 -13.16
C LEU A 111 26.34 -11.83 -12.83
N ALA A 112 27.62 -11.46 -12.69
CA ALA A 112 28.03 -10.11 -12.36
C ALA A 112 27.71 -9.13 -13.50
N GLU A 113 27.17 -7.99 -13.11
CA GLU A 113 26.82 -6.91 -14.03
C GLU A 113 27.99 -5.93 -14.14
N TYR A 114 28.30 -5.47 -15.36
CA TYR A 114 29.30 -4.43 -15.55
C TYR A 114 28.71 -3.06 -15.23
N ILE A 115 29.39 -2.29 -14.37
CA ILE A 115 29.06 -0.91 -14.05
C ILE A 115 30.06 0.00 -14.76
N PRO A 116 29.64 0.79 -15.76
CA PRO A 116 30.55 1.66 -16.51
C PRO A 116 31.00 2.87 -15.67
N PRO A 117 32.18 3.45 -15.96
CA PRO A 117 32.64 4.66 -15.31
C PRO A 117 31.80 5.89 -15.71
N LEU A 118 31.94 6.97 -14.93
CA LEU A 118 31.44 8.30 -15.28
C LEU A 118 32.05 8.74 -16.63
N GLY A 119 31.21 9.31 -17.50
CA GLY A 119 31.63 9.78 -18.83
C GLY A 119 31.47 8.74 -19.95
N GLY A 120 31.02 7.52 -19.61
CA GLY A 120 30.46 6.60 -20.59
C GLY A 120 29.10 7.08 -21.15
N ALA A 121 28.54 6.34 -22.11
CA ALA A 121 27.26 6.68 -22.74
C ALA A 121 26.04 6.60 -21.79
N GLU A 122 26.19 5.96 -20.63
CA GLU A 122 25.09 5.66 -19.71
C GLU A 122 25.33 6.22 -18.30
N ILE A 123 24.33 6.96 -17.80
CA ILE A 123 24.22 7.31 -16.38
C ILE A 123 23.54 6.14 -15.67
N VAL A 124 24.27 5.46 -14.78
CA VAL A 124 23.75 4.30 -14.05
C VAL A 124 23.39 4.71 -12.63
N THR A 125 22.12 4.48 -12.28
CA THR A 125 21.61 4.59 -10.91
C THR A 125 20.78 3.35 -10.61
N LYS A 126 21.15 2.60 -9.57
CA LYS A 126 20.51 1.32 -9.20
C LYS A 126 20.15 1.32 -7.73
N LYS A 127 18.89 0.98 -7.42
CA LYS A 127 18.44 0.71 -6.05
C LYS A 127 18.90 -0.70 -5.66
N ILE A 128 19.68 -0.80 -4.60
CA ILE A 128 20.12 -2.06 -4.01
C ILE A 128 19.28 -2.32 -2.78
N ASN A 129 18.66 -3.50 -2.70
CA ASN A 129 17.94 -3.97 -1.53
C ASN A 129 18.52 -5.32 -1.09
N LEU A 130 19.11 -5.34 0.09
CA LEU A 130 19.66 -6.54 0.75
C LEU A 130 18.64 -7.06 1.75
N ASN A 131 18.15 -8.28 1.52
CA ASN A 131 17.34 -8.97 2.52
C ASN A 131 18.25 -9.80 3.40
N THR A 132 18.38 -9.38 4.67
CA THR A 132 19.18 -10.06 5.67
C THR A 132 18.30 -10.59 6.81
N ILE A 133 18.79 -11.60 7.51
CA ILE A 133 18.14 -12.11 8.71
C ILE A 133 18.61 -11.25 9.87
N VAL A 134 17.69 -10.78 10.70
CA VAL A 134 17.97 -10.03 11.95
C VAL A 134 17.42 -10.75 13.18
N GLY A 135 16.80 -11.92 12.99
CA GLY A 135 16.19 -12.72 14.05
C GLY A 135 15.11 -11.95 14.82
N ASN A 136 14.94 -12.28 16.10
CA ASN A 136 14.04 -11.57 17.01
C ASN A 136 14.72 -10.36 17.68
N ALA A 137 15.76 -9.78 17.06
CA ALA A 137 16.40 -8.59 17.60
C ALA A 137 15.37 -7.46 17.73
N SER A 138 15.17 -6.98 18.95
CA SER A 138 14.14 -5.98 19.28
C SER A 138 14.51 -4.57 18.83
N ASN A 139 15.79 -4.31 18.55
CA ASN A 139 16.30 -2.99 18.24
C ASN A 139 17.27 -3.03 17.05
N VAL A 140 16.72 -3.02 15.83
CA VAL A 140 17.47 -2.97 14.57
C VAL A 140 17.46 -1.54 14.04
N THR A 141 18.63 -0.96 13.82
CA THR A 141 18.81 0.42 13.34
C THR A 141 19.83 0.47 12.20
N ALA A 142 19.81 1.56 11.43
CA ALA A 142 20.80 1.82 10.40
C ALA A 142 21.25 3.27 10.46
N ALA A 143 22.52 3.52 10.15
CA ALA A 143 23.03 4.86 9.88
C ALA A 143 22.48 5.32 8.52
N ILE A 144 21.34 6.02 8.55
CA ILE A 144 20.68 6.52 7.33
C ILE A 144 21.23 7.90 7.01
N ASP A 145 21.84 8.03 5.83
CA ASP A 145 22.24 9.34 5.30
C ASP A 145 21.00 10.05 4.76
N GLN A 146 20.56 11.11 5.46
CA GLN A 146 19.34 11.85 5.13
C GLN A 146 19.51 12.78 3.92
N THR A 147 20.73 12.94 3.38
CA THR A 147 20.99 13.88 2.27
C THR A 147 20.63 13.31 0.89
N ILE A 148 20.40 12.00 0.77
CA ILE A 148 20.16 11.29 -0.50
C ILE A 148 18.87 10.44 -0.47
N VAL A 149 17.94 10.74 0.46
CA VAL A 149 16.68 10.01 0.56
C VAL A 149 15.66 10.58 -0.44
N TYR A 150 15.36 9.80 -1.47
CA TYR A 150 14.29 10.08 -2.42
C TYR A 150 13.18 9.04 -2.27
N ALA A 151 11.93 9.49 -2.16
CA ALA A 151 10.78 8.59 -2.26
C ALA A 151 10.61 8.16 -3.71
N SER A 152 10.53 6.85 -3.97
CA SER A 152 10.21 6.39 -5.32
C SER A 152 8.73 6.65 -5.63
N PRO A 153 8.32 6.69 -6.91
CA PRO A 153 6.90 6.78 -7.28
C PRO A 153 6.04 5.70 -6.60
N GLU A 154 6.59 4.50 -6.40
CA GLU A 154 5.92 3.40 -5.69
C GLU A 154 5.76 3.68 -4.19
N ASP A 155 6.76 4.32 -3.57
CA ASP A 155 6.67 4.74 -2.16
C ASP A 155 5.55 5.78 -1.98
N VAL A 156 5.44 6.73 -2.92
CA VAL A 156 4.38 7.74 -2.95
C VAL A 156 3.01 7.10 -3.18
N ALA A 157 2.89 6.19 -4.15
CA ALA A 157 1.64 5.47 -4.42
C ALA A 157 1.19 4.63 -3.23
N SER A 158 2.13 3.99 -2.53
CA SER A 158 1.86 3.20 -1.33
C SER A 158 1.37 4.08 -0.18
N ALA A 159 1.99 5.25 0.03
CA ALA A 159 1.57 6.22 1.04
C ALA A 159 0.17 6.78 0.75
N LEU A 160 -0.13 7.10 -0.52
CA LEU A 160 -1.44 7.58 -0.95
C LEU A 160 -2.53 6.52 -0.71
N SER A 161 -2.24 5.26 -1.04
CA SER A 161 -3.16 4.14 -0.81
C SER A 161 -3.46 3.97 0.68
N GLN A 162 -2.46 4.01 1.55
CA GLN A 162 -2.65 3.92 3.00
C GLN A 162 -3.43 5.12 3.57
N ALA A 163 -3.17 6.33 3.08
CA ALA A 163 -3.91 7.53 3.47
C ALA A 163 -5.39 7.45 3.07
N ASN A 164 -5.70 6.92 1.88
CA ASN A 164 -7.07 6.68 1.44
C ASN A 164 -7.76 5.63 2.30
N LEU A 165 -7.11 4.48 2.57
CA LEU A 165 -7.67 3.45 3.45
C LEU A 165 -7.96 3.97 4.86
N TYR A 166 -7.08 4.80 5.41
CA TYR A 166 -7.30 5.45 6.70
C TYR A 166 -8.49 6.41 6.64
N THR A 167 -8.57 7.23 5.59
CA THR A 167 -9.67 8.20 5.40
C THR A 167 -11.00 7.48 5.21
N ASP A 168 -11.07 6.46 4.37
CA ASP A 168 -12.26 5.64 4.14
C ASP A 168 -12.69 4.87 5.40
N SER A 169 -11.74 4.50 6.26
CA SER A 169 -12.03 3.89 7.57
C SER A 169 -12.58 4.92 8.58
N LYS A 170 -12.22 6.19 8.44
CA LYS A 170 -12.64 7.28 9.35
C LYS A 170 -13.90 7.99 8.88
N VAL A 171 -14.09 8.10 7.57
CA VAL A 171 -15.27 8.61 6.92
C VAL A 171 -16.22 7.42 6.77
N ASN A 172 -17.09 7.21 7.76
CA ASN A 172 -18.14 6.18 7.74
C ASN A 172 -19.23 6.52 6.70
N SER A 173 -18.84 7.01 5.52
CA SER A 173 -19.75 7.49 4.50
C SER A 173 -19.23 7.20 3.10
N LYS A 174 -20.13 7.00 2.15
CA LYS A 174 -19.83 6.82 0.73
C LYS A 174 -20.85 7.57 -0.09
N SER A 175 -20.43 8.20 -1.18
CA SER A 175 -21.31 8.95 -2.07
C SER A 175 -21.17 8.52 -3.53
N ALA A 176 -22.26 8.63 -4.28
CA ALA A 176 -22.29 8.60 -5.73
C ALA A 176 -22.91 9.92 -6.22
N SER A 177 -22.34 10.51 -7.26
CA SER A 177 -22.78 11.81 -7.79
C SER A 177 -23.16 11.70 -9.26
N ASP A 178 -24.32 12.26 -9.61
CA ASP A 178 -24.84 12.42 -10.97
C ASP A 178 -24.80 11.15 -11.86
N MET A 179 -25.14 10.00 -11.27
CA MET A 179 -25.19 8.72 -11.97
C MET A 179 -26.39 8.65 -12.91
N LYS A 180 -26.13 8.47 -14.20
CA LYS A 180 -27.19 8.28 -15.22
C LYS A 180 -27.80 6.88 -15.12
N ILE A 181 -29.13 6.80 -15.04
CA ILE A 181 -29.86 5.53 -15.09
C ILE A 181 -30.08 5.16 -16.56
N THR A 182 -29.27 4.25 -17.07
CA THR A 182 -29.21 3.90 -18.50
C THR A 182 -30.18 2.79 -18.92
N SER A 183 -30.73 2.05 -17.94
CA SER A 183 -31.62 0.91 -18.16
C SER A 183 -32.92 1.09 -17.38
N ILE A 184 -33.99 0.44 -17.85
CA ILE A 184 -35.27 0.36 -17.13
C ILE A 184 -35.26 -0.73 -16.03
N ALA A 185 -34.23 -1.58 -16.01
CA ALA A 185 -33.99 -2.52 -14.92
C ALA A 185 -33.38 -1.82 -13.70
N ALA A 186 -33.50 -2.44 -12.52
CA ALA A 186 -32.88 -1.96 -11.29
C ALA A 186 -31.37 -1.76 -11.48
N THR A 187 -30.89 -0.54 -11.28
CA THR A 187 -29.49 -0.15 -11.37
C THR A 187 -28.95 0.14 -9.98
N ASN A 188 -27.90 -0.57 -9.57
CA ASN A 188 -27.20 -0.28 -8.31
C ASN A 188 -26.34 0.98 -8.49
N ILE A 189 -26.68 2.06 -7.79
CA ILE A 189 -25.97 3.35 -7.93
C ILE A 189 -24.93 3.56 -6.83
N LEU A 190 -25.09 2.90 -5.68
CA LEU A 190 -24.19 3.02 -4.55
C LEU A 190 -24.29 1.77 -3.67
N SER A 191 -23.14 1.25 -3.24
CA SER A 191 -23.05 0.16 -2.26
C SER A 191 -21.95 0.44 -1.24
N TYR A 192 -22.29 0.31 0.04
CA TYR A 192 -21.39 0.55 1.18
C TYR A 192 -21.48 -0.62 2.15
N THR A 193 -20.33 -1.16 2.56
CA THR A 193 -20.25 -2.28 3.53
C THR A 193 -19.73 -1.75 4.86
N PRO A 194 -20.55 -1.68 5.92
CA PRO A 194 -20.14 -1.22 7.24
C PRO A 194 -19.04 -2.10 7.85
N ALA A 195 -17.99 -1.48 8.39
CA ALA A 195 -16.96 -2.18 9.17
C ALA A 195 -17.46 -2.58 10.58
N GLN A 196 -18.49 -1.91 11.09
CA GLN A 196 -19.12 -2.17 12.38
C GLN A 196 -20.64 -2.04 12.26
N GLN A 197 -21.39 -2.67 13.18
CA GLN A 197 -22.83 -2.44 13.27
C GLN A 197 -23.09 -1.01 13.74
N GLY A 198 -24.05 -0.32 13.12
CA GLY A 198 -24.34 1.06 13.46
C GLY A 198 -25.58 1.61 12.76
N ASN A 199 -25.90 2.86 13.09
CA ASN A 199 -26.94 3.60 12.41
C ASN A 199 -26.36 4.29 11.18
N PHE A 200 -27.13 4.27 10.10
CA PHE A 200 -26.77 4.92 8.84
C PHE A 200 -27.93 5.78 8.37
N LYS A 201 -27.59 7.01 7.98
CA LYS A 201 -28.45 7.93 7.27
C LYS A 201 -28.16 7.83 5.77
N ILE A 202 -29.23 7.77 4.99
CA ILE A 202 -29.18 7.64 3.54
C ILE A 202 -29.94 8.80 2.91
N ASP A 203 -29.25 9.55 2.07
CA ASP A 203 -29.79 10.70 1.35
C ASP A 203 -29.72 10.41 -0.15
N VAL A 204 -30.82 10.66 -0.87
CA VAL A 204 -30.90 10.48 -2.33
C VAL A 204 -31.50 11.70 -2.98
N TYR A 205 -30.85 12.13 -4.06
CA TYR A 205 -31.25 13.22 -4.92
C TYR A 205 -31.47 12.71 -6.35
N LEU A 206 -32.55 13.16 -6.98
CA LEU A 206 -32.90 12.79 -8.35
C LEU A 206 -32.97 14.05 -9.21
N ARG A 207 -32.43 13.98 -10.42
CA ARG A 207 -32.67 14.93 -11.51
C ARG A 207 -33.35 14.19 -12.65
N VAL A 208 -34.56 14.62 -12.98
CA VAL A 208 -35.46 13.96 -13.93
C VAL A 208 -35.65 14.87 -15.14
N LEU A 209 -35.30 14.37 -16.32
CA LEU A 209 -35.33 15.12 -17.59
C LEU A 209 -36.60 14.84 -18.42
N ALA A 210 -37.30 13.74 -18.15
CA ALA A 210 -38.60 13.41 -18.72
C ALA A 210 -39.46 12.77 -17.63
N ALA A 211 -40.78 13.01 -17.65
CA ALA A 211 -41.69 12.46 -16.65
C ALA A 211 -41.52 10.94 -16.53
N ALA A 212 -41.29 10.46 -15.31
CA ALA A 212 -40.81 9.11 -15.03
C ALA A 212 -41.47 8.54 -13.79
N ASN A 213 -41.73 7.24 -13.80
CA ASN A 213 -42.08 6.44 -12.63
C ASN A 213 -40.79 5.80 -12.10
N ILE A 214 -40.39 6.21 -10.89
CA ILE A 214 -39.09 5.84 -10.30
C ILE A 214 -39.34 5.14 -8.96
N ILE A 215 -38.61 4.05 -8.74
CA ILE A 215 -38.48 3.36 -7.45
C ILE A 215 -37.04 3.54 -6.98
N VAL A 216 -36.86 3.98 -5.74
CA VAL A 216 -35.55 4.00 -5.08
C VAL A 216 -35.58 3.03 -3.92
N SER A 217 -34.87 1.92 -4.05
CA SER A 217 -34.83 0.85 -3.06
C SER A 217 -33.49 0.81 -2.35
N VAL A 218 -33.53 0.59 -1.04
CA VAL A 218 -32.38 0.38 -0.17
C VAL A 218 -32.45 -1.04 0.38
N ASN A 219 -31.49 -1.87 0.02
CA ASN A 219 -31.32 -3.22 0.55
C ASN A 219 -30.22 -3.21 1.61
N TYR A 220 -30.49 -3.76 2.79
CA TYR A 220 -29.54 -3.85 3.90
C TYR A 220 -29.87 -5.04 4.82
N THR A 221 -28.98 -5.40 5.73
CA THR A 221 -29.24 -6.43 6.75
C THR A 221 -29.23 -5.79 8.13
N ASP A 222 -30.29 -6.02 8.92
CA ASP A 222 -30.35 -5.66 10.33
C ASP A 222 -30.32 -6.89 11.25
N SER A 223 -30.56 -6.72 12.55
CA SER A 223 -30.58 -7.82 13.52
C SER A 223 -31.69 -8.85 13.29
N THR A 224 -32.67 -8.54 12.45
CA THR A 224 -33.81 -9.42 12.12
C THR A 224 -33.65 -10.12 10.77
N GLY A 225 -32.69 -9.70 9.93
CA GLY A 225 -32.39 -10.31 8.65
C GLY A 225 -32.25 -9.29 7.52
N VAL A 226 -32.43 -9.76 6.28
CA VAL A 226 -32.37 -8.92 5.09
C VAL A 226 -33.63 -8.08 4.99
N GLN A 227 -33.46 -6.77 4.77
CA GLN A 227 -34.50 -5.78 4.66
C GLN A 227 -34.41 -5.04 3.32
N THR A 228 -35.58 -4.64 2.80
CA THR A 228 -35.70 -3.74 1.65
C THR A 228 -36.62 -2.58 2.04
N LYS A 229 -36.12 -1.35 1.96
CA LYS A 229 -36.92 -0.14 2.17
C LYS A 229 -36.97 0.71 0.92
N ILE A 230 -38.07 1.40 0.70
CA ILE A 230 -38.25 2.29 -0.44
C ILE A 230 -38.18 3.74 0.04
N MET A 231 -37.38 4.55 -0.63
CA MET A 231 -37.29 5.99 -0.37
C MET A 231 -38.36 6.72 -1.18
N LEU A 232 -39.02 7.66 -0.52
CA LEU A 232 -40.17 8.39 -1.05
C LEU A 232 -39.86 9.89 -1.02
N SER A 233 -40.38 10.65 -1.99
CA SER A 233 -40.24 12.11 -2.01
C SER A 233 -41.06 12.77 -0.88
N GLU A 234 -40.53 13.86 -0.33
CA GLU A 234 -41.28 14.74 0.56
C GLU A 234 -41.79 15.95 -0.23
N ARG A 235 -43.09 16.25 -0.14
CA ARG A 235 -43.64 17.55 -0.58
C ARG A 235 -44.04 18.33 0.67
N ASN A 236 -43.38 19.46 0.92
CA ASN A 236 -43.66 20.37 2.05
C ASN A 236 -43.74 19.64 3.41
N GLY A 237 -42.86 18.67 3.67
CA GLY A 237 -42.82 17.94 4.95
C GLY A 237 -43.95 16.93 5.16
N LEU A 238 -44.86 16.74 4.20
CA LEU A 238 -45.88 15.69 4.25
C LEU A 238 -45.39 14.42 3.54
N TYR A 239 -45.49 13.30 4.25
CA TYR A 239 -45.21 11.96 3.73
C TYR A 239 -46.40 11.44 2.93
N PHE A 240 -46.18 11.06 1.67
CA PHE A 240 -47.18 10.46 0.80
C PHE A 240 -46.84 8.97 0.57
N PRO A 241 -47.35 8.05 1.40
CA PRO A 241 -47.12 6.62 1.18
C PRO A 241 -47.81 6.18 -0.12
N CYS A 242 -47.08 5.52 -1.00
CA CYS A 242 -47.65 4.76 -2.11
C CYS A 242 -47.51 3.27 -1.78
N SER A 243 -48.61 2.51 -1.86
CA SER A 243 -48.64 1.07 -1.57
C SER A 243 -47.82 0.21 -2.55
N SER A 244 -47.46 0.75 -3.72
CA SER A 244 -46.62 0.06 -4.72
C SER A 244 -45.14 0.46 -4.70
N GLY A 245 -44.76 1.49 -3.92
CA GLY A 245 -43.39 2.02 -3.89
C GLY A 245 -42.95 2.76 -5.17
N ILE A 246 -43.79 2.80 -6.20
CA ILE A 246 -43.56 3.53 -7.44
C ILE A 246 -44.02 4.98 -7.24
N GLN A 247 -43.15 5.94 -7.53
CA GLN A 247 -43.52 7.36 -7.51
C GLN A 247 -43.38 7.99 -8.90
N SER A 248 -44.37 8.79 -9.27
CA SER A 248 -44.33 9.60 -10.49
C SER A 248 -43.63 10.92 -10.23
N TYR A 249 -42.57 11.18 -10.99
CA TYR A 249 -41.79 12.40 -10.97
C TYR A 249 -41.99 13.14 -12.30
N ALA A 250 -42.28 14.43 -12.21
CA ALA A 250 -42.26 15.32 -13.37
C ALA A 250 -40.82 15.72 -13.71
N ILE A 251 -40.64 16.53 -14.75
CA ILE A 251 -39.33 17.11 -15.06
C ILE A 251 -38.93 18.03 -13.91
N GLY A 252 -37.73 17.84 -13.36
CA GLY A 252 -37.25 18.64 -12.25
C GLY A 252 -36.22 17.94 -11.38
N VAL A 253 -36.00 18.53 -10.21
CA VAL A 253 -35.04 18.05 -9.21
C VAL A 253 -35.79 17.69 -7.93
N TYR A 254 -35.42 16.59 -7.32
CA TYR A 254 -36.15 16.01 -6.19
C TYR A 254 -35.19 15.56 -5.10
N TYR A 255 -35.55 15.88 -3.86
CA TYR A 255 -34.91 15.37 -2.65
C TYR A 255 -35.85 14.34 -2.04
N LEU A 256 -35.32 13.13 -1.81
CA LEU A 256 -36.08 12.10 -1.10
C LEU A 256 -35.91 12.28 0.41
N LYS A 257 -36.91 11.82 1.17
CA LYS A 257 -36.81 11.77 2.63
C LYS A 257 -35.57 10.96 3.03
N SER A 258 -34.73 11.52 3.89
CA SER A 258 -33.61 10.79 4.47
C SER A 258 -34.09 9.50 5.14
N LEU A 259 -33.45 8.38 4.83
CA LEU A 259 -33.75 7.10 5.44
C LEU A 259 -32.73 6.79 6.53
N LEU A 260 -33.21 6.49 7.74
CA LEU A 260 -32.38 5.98 8.83
C LEU A 260 -32.55 4.46 8.94
N ILE A 261 -31.44 3.74 8.97
CA ILE A 261 -31.39 2.29 9.14
C ILE A 261 -30.35 1.90 10.20
N ASN A 262 -30.52 0.73 10.81
CA ASN A 262 -29.47 0.07 11.58
C ASN A 262 -28.96 -1.11 10.76
N ALA A 263 -27.69 -1.10 10.37
CA ALA A 263 -27.11 -2.15 9.54
C ALA A 263 -26.05 -2.93 10.32
N VAL A 264 -26.00 -4.25 10.13
CA VAL A 264 -24.99 -5.11 10.77
C VAL A 264 -23.64 -5.01 10.06
N LYS A 265 -22.58 -5.37 10.78
CA LYS A 265 -21.21 -5.38 10.25
C LYS A 265 -21.08 -6.32 9.04
N ASN A 266 -20.23 -5.96 8.09
CA ASN A 266 -19.84 -6.77 6.92
C ASN A 266 -20.98 -7.17 5.97
N THR A 267 -22.15 -6.53 6.05
CA THR A 267 -23.25 -6.73 5.09
C THR A 267 -23.50 -5.46 4.30
N PRO A 268 -23.62 -5.52 2.97
CA PRO A 268 -23.72 -4.32 2.14
C PRO A 268 -25.07 -3.62 2.31
N ILE A 269 -25.02 -2.29 2.44
CA ILE A 269 -26.13 -1.37 2.21
C ILE A 269 -26.07 -0.99 0.72
N THR A 270 -27.11 -1.32 -0.05
CA THR A 270 -27.14 -1.07 -1.50
C THR A 270 -28.35 -0.23 -1.88
N ILE A 271 -28.10 0.83 -2.63
CA ILE A 271 -29.12 1.72 -3.19
C ILE A 271 -29.29 1.37 -4.66
N SER A 272 -30.51 0.98 -5.02
CA SER A 272 -30.90 0.60 -6.37
C SER A 272 -32.00 1.52 -6.86
N ILE A 273 -31.92 1.95 -8.11
CA ILE A 273 -32.94 2.78 -8.76
C ILE A 273 -33.50 2.05 -9.97
N THR A 274 -34.82 1.99 -10.04
CA THR A 274 -35.57 1.50 -11.19
C THR A 274 -36.37 2.65 -11.75
N SER A 275 -36.26 2.91 -13.05
CA SER A 275 -37.03 3.94 -13.76
C SER A 275 -37.76 3.30 -14.94
N ASN A 276 -39.00 3.71 -15.21
CA ASN A 276 -39.71 3.25 -16.42
C ASN A 276 -39.15 3.88 -17.72
N VAL A 277 -38.27 4.88 -17.60
CA VAL A 277 -37.58 5.52 -18.73
C VAL A 277 -36.07 5.42 -18.54
N ALA A 278 -35.39 4.92 -19.58
CA ALA A 278 -33.94 4.86 -19.63
C ALA A 278 -33.36 6.22 -20.06
N ASN A 279 -32.16 6.55 -19.58
CA ASN A 279 -31.38 7.73 -19.95
C ASN A 279 -31.98 9.10 -19.62
N GLN A 280 -33.11 9.14 -18.90
CA GLN A 280 -33.83 10.37 -18.54
C GLN A 280 -33.76 10.73 -17.05
N VAL A 281 -33.11 9.88 -16.24
CA VAL A 281 -32.98 10.07 -14.80
C VAL A 281 -31.51 10.03 -14.41
N TYR A 282 -31.11 11.01 -13.61
CA TYR A 282 -29.80 11.06 -12.97
C TYR A 282 -30.00 11.02 -11.46
N ALA A 283 -29.13 10.32 -10.76
CA ALA A 283 -29.25 10.14 -9.32
C ALA A 283 -27.92 10.39 -8.60
N SER A 284 -28.01 11.05 -7.46
CA SER A 284 -26.91 11.16 -6.50
C SER A 284 -27.35 10.56 -5.18
N ALA A 285 -26.45 9.90 -4.47
CA ALA A 285 -26.76 9.25 -3.21
C ALA A 285 -25.59 9.37 -2.23
N LEU A 286 -25.92 9.40 -0.94
CA LEU A 286 -24.96 9.40 0.16
C LEU A 286 -25.44 8.39 1.21
N ILE A 287 -24.54 7.52 1.65
CA ILE A 287 -24.71 6.69 2.85
C ILE A 287 -23.73 7.25 3.86
N MET A 288 -24.17 7.55 5.08
CA MET A 288 -23.33 8.10 6.15
C MET A 288 -23.73 7.50 7.49
N GLY A 289 -22.76 6.98 8.24
CA GLY A 289 -22.96 6.53 9.60
C GLY A 289 -23.19 7.70 10.54
N VAL A 290 -24.13 7.51 11.47
CA VAL A 290 -24.61 8.53 12.43
C VAL A 290 -24.65 7.99 13.86
#